data_AF-D3KSI6-F1
#
_entry.id   AF-D3KSI6-F1
#
_cell.length_a   1.000
_cell.length_b   1.000
_cell.length_c   1.000
_cell.angle_alpha   90.00
_cell.angle_beta   90.00
_cell.angle_gamma   90.00
#
_symmetry.space_group_name_H-M   'P 1'
#
loop_
_entity.id
_entity.type
_entity.pdbx_description
1 polymer ?
#
loop_
_entity_poly.entity_id
_entity_poly.type
_entity_poly.pdbx_seq_one_letter_code
_entity_poly.pdbx_strand_id
1 'polypeptide(L)'
;TTYGVPRIVFVNKMDKTGADFLYSVGTLRDRLEANAHAIQLPIGAEDNFEGIIDLVENVAYYYEDDLGTRSEAREIPAEYKDKAEELRASLIEAVAELDEELMMKYLEGEEITVDELKAAIRKGTCNVEFYPVLCGS
;
A
#
# COMPACT_ATOMS: atom_id res chain seq x y z
N THR A 1 -1.92 -2.25 -20.67
CA THR A 1 -3.30 -1.80 -20.98
C THR A 1 -3.33 -1.04 -22.29
N THR A 2 -4.48 -1.02 -22.98
CA THR A 2 -4.63 -0.56 -24.38
C THR A 2 -4.10 0.85 -24.68
N TYR A 3 -4.01 1.73 -23.68
CA TYR A 3 -3.58 3.12 -23.85
C TYR A 3 -2.39 3.54 -22.98
N GLY A 4 -1.76 2.59 -22.27
CA GLY A 4 -0.57 2.87 -21.45
C GLY A 4 -0.78 3.93 -20.36
N VAL A 5 -1.99 4.02 -19.78
CA VAL A 5 -2.30 5.03 -18.76
C VAL A 5 -1.90 4.54 -17.35
N PRO A 6 -0.99 5.24 -16.66
CA PRO A 6 -0.65 5.00 -15.26
C PRO A 6 -1.85 5.20 -14.35
N ARG A 7 -2.04 4.32 -13.37
CA ARG A 7 -3.19 4.35 -12.46
C ARG A 7 -2.76 4.02 -11.04
N ILE A 8 -3.37 4.72 -10.10
CA ILE A 8 -3.44 4.34 -8.70
C ILE A 8 -4.84 3.84 -8.41
N VAL A 9 -5.00 2.96 -7.42
CA VAL A 9 -6.31 2.48 -6.99
C VAL A 9 -6.59 3.06 -5.61
N PHE A 10 -7.72 3.75 -5.46
CA PHE A 10 -8.19 4.25 -4.17
C PHE A 10 -9.45 3.49 -3.77
N VAL A 11 -9.32 2.65 -2.75
CA VAL A 11 -10.45 1.93 -2.13
C VAL A 11 -11.13 2.91 -1.17
N ASN A 12 -12.21 3.50 -1.66
CA ASN A 12 -12.99 4.49 -0.92
C ASN A 12 -14.06 3.83 -0.06
N LYS A 13 -14.61 4.60 0.89
CA LYS A 13 -15.74 4.26 1.76
C LYS A 13 -15.39 3.17 2.76
N MET A 14 -14.19 3.29 3.36
CA MET A 14 -13.74 2.41 4.43
C MET A 14 -14.60 2.55 5.71
N ASP A 15 -15.39 3.62 5.80
CA ASP A 15 -16.39 3.92 6.83
C ASP A 15 -17.69 3.10 6.70
N LYS A 16 -17.91 2.37 5.61
CA LYS A 16 -19.17 1.63 5.38
C LYS A 16 -19.16 0.22 5.91
N THR A 17 -20.34 -0.23 6.35
CA THR A 17 -20.58 -1.63 6.73
C THR A 17 -20.19 -2.61 5.62
N GLY A 18 -19.37 -3.59 5.98
CA GLY A 18 -18.84 -4.58 5.05
C GLY A 18 -17.71 -4.09 4.15
N ALA A 19 -17.11 -2.93 4.44
CA ALA A 19 -15.89 -2.49 3.77
C ALA A 19 -14.72 -3.43 4.10
N ASP A 20 -14.13 -4.04 3.07
CA ASP A 20 -12.98 -4.92 3.21
C ASP A 20 -11.91 -4.53 2.17
N PHE A 21 -10.85 -3.90 2.70
CA PHE A 21 -9.74 -3.42 1.89
C PHE A 21 -8.94 -4.57 1.29
N LEU A 22 -8.61 -5.59 2.07
CA LEU A 22 -7.76 -6.70 1.63
C LEU A 22 -8.49 -7.57 0.60
N TYR A 23 -9.79 -7.78 0.80
CA TYR A 23 -10.63 -8.39 -0.22
C TYR A 23 -10.61 -7.59 -1.51
N SER A 24 -10.79 -6.26 -1.44
CA SER A 24 -10.75 -5.39 -2.63
C SER A 24 -9.41 -5.49 -3.37
N VAL A 25 -8.28 -5.46 -2.65
CA VAL A 25 -6.93 -5.67 -3.21
C VAL A 25 -6.82 -7.05 -3.88
N GLY A 26 -7.28 -8.12 -3.21
CA GLY A 26 -7.28 -9.47 -3.75
C GLY A 26 -8.06 -9.58 -5.06
N THR A 27 -9.26 -8.99 -5.13
CA THR A 27 -10.07 -9.06 -6.35
C THR A 27 -9.42 -8.38 -7.57
N LEU A 28 -8.55 -7.37 -7.37
CA LEU A 28 -7.79 -6.77 -8.47
C LEU A 28 -6.80 -7.77 -9.08
N ARG A 29 -6.13 -8.56 -8.23
CA ARG A 29 -5.21 -9.60 -8.67
C ARG A 29 -5.96 -10.76 -9.32
N ASP A 30 -6.99 -11.26 -8.65
CA ASP A 30 -7.71 -12.47 -9.08
C ASP A 30 -8.52 -12.26 -10.37
N ARG A 31 -9.08 -11.07 -10.58
CA ARG A 31 -10.01 -10.81 -11.71
C ARG A 31 -9.39 -10.06 -12.86
N LEU A 32 -8.41 -9.20 -12.58
CA LEU A 32 -7.79 -8.36 -13.61
C LEU A 32 -6.35 -8.77 -13.90
N GLU A 33 -5.81 -9.76 -13.16
CA GLU A 33 -4.39 -10.15 -13.22
C GLU A 33 -3.47 -8.93 -13.05
N ALA A 34 -3.95 -7.93 -12.30
CA ALA A 34 -3.23 -6.69 -12.09
C ALA A 34 -2.17 -6.90 -10.99
N ASN A 35 -0.94 -6.44 -11.25
CA ASN A 35 0.11 -6.34 -10.24
C ASN A 35 -0.19 -5.20 -9.24
N ALA A 36 -1.26 -5.39 -8.47
CA ALA A 36 -1.81 -4.39 -7.56
C ALA A 36 -1.38 -4.70 -6.12
N HIS A 37 -0.68 -3.77 -5.48
CA HIS A 37 -0.14 -3.96 -4.13
C HIS A 37 -0.56 -2.80 -3.24
N ALA A 38 -0.97 -3.14 -2.02
CA ALA A 38 -1.26 -2.16 -1.00
C ALA A 38 0.01 -1.39 -0.65
N ILE A 39 -0.08 -0.06 -0.69
CA ILE A 39 0.94 0.84 -0.11
C ILE A 39 0.44 1.47 1.20
N GLN A 40 -0.83 1.26 1.51
CA GLN A 40 -1.48 1.64 2.77
C GLN A 40 -2.29 0.48 3.31
N LEU A 41 -2.48 0.45 4.63
CA LEU A 41 -3.40 -0.46 5.32
C LEU A 41 -4.33 0.37 6.23
N PRO A 42 -5.66 0.18 6.19
CA PRO A 42 -6.57 0.92 7.07
C PRO A 42 -6.41 0.47 8.52
N ILE A 43 -6.51 1.43 9.44
CA ILE A 43 -6.65 1.20 10.88
C ILE A 43 -8.14 1.29 11.21
N GLY A 44 -8.68 0.20 11.74
CA GLY A 44 -10.11 -0.01 11.90
C GLY A 44 -10.85 -0.21 10.58
N ALA A 45 -12.17 -0.31 10.68
CA ALA A 45 -13.10 -0.42 9.57
C ALA A 45 -14.47 0.10 10.02
N GLU A 46 -15.31 0.46 9.04
CA GLU A 46 -16.64 1.00 9.30
C GLU A 46 -16.55 2.27 10.18
N ASP A 47 -17.45 2.41 11.15
CA ASP A 47 -17.45 3.53 12.11
C ASP A 47 -16.17 3.61 12.98
N ASN A 48 -15.30 2.58 12.96
CA ASN A 48 -14.03 2.57 13.68
C ASN A 48 -12.83 2.90 12.78
N PHE A 49 -13.04 3.31 11.53
CA PHE A 49 -11.94 3.74 10.66
C PHE A 49 -11.33 5.05 11.19
N GLU A 50 -10.12 4.96 11.73
CA GLU A 50 -9.49 6.07 12.48
C GLU A 50 -8.13 6.50 11.92
N GLY A 51 -7.63 5.79 10.90
CA GLY A 51 -6.31 6.09 10.36
C GLY A 51 -5.87 5.12 9.27
N ILE A 52 -4.61 5.30 8.85
CA ILE A 52 -3.94 4.44 7.89
C ILE A 52 -2.52 4.12 8.36
N ILE A 53 -2.00 2.99 7.93
CA ILE A 53 -0.58 2.64 8.04
C ILE A 53 0.04 2.85 6.66
N ASP A 54 1.07 3.69 6.59
CA ASP A 54 1.93 3.83 5.42
C ASP A 54 2.96 2.70 5.43
N LEU A 55 2.87 1.80 4.46
CA LEU A 55 3.77 0.63 4.35
C LEU A 55 5.14 1.01 3.75
N VAL A 56 5.21 2.14 3.04
CA VAL A 56 6.44 2.64 2.42
C VAL A 56 7.34 3.25 3.49
N GLU A 57 6.78 4.14 4.32
CA GLU A 57 7.49 4.79 5.43
C GLU A 57 7.49 3.96 6.71
N ASN A 58 6.65 2.94 6.80
CA ASN A 58 6.47 2.07 7.95
C ASN A 58 6.00 2.82 9.22
N VAL A 59 5.00 3.69 9.04
CA VAL A 59 4.45 4.60 10.07
C VAL A 59 2.92 4.54 10.05
N ALA A 60 2.28 4.65 11.22
CA ALA A 60 0.84 4.80 11.33
C ALA A 60 0.45 6.28 11.42
N TYR A 61 -0.56 6.68 10.67
CA TYR A 61 -1.16 8.02 10.71
C TYR A 61 -2.60 7.92 11.21
N TYR A 62 -2.87 8.56 12.35
CA TYR A 62 -4.20 8.65 12.94
C TYR A 62 -4.84 9.99 12.62
N TYR A 63 -6.12 9.99 12.23
CA TYR A 63 -6.85 11.23 12.00
C TYR A 63 -7.26 11.86 13.34
N GLU A 64 -6.92 13.13 13.53
CA GLU A 64 -7.27 13.88 14.75
C GLU A 64 -8.64 14.57 14.65
N ASP A 65 -9.20 14.65 13.43
CA ASP A 65 -10.47 15.29 13.15
C ASP A 65 -11.24 14.55 12.03
N ASP A 66 -12.56 14.70 12.05
CA ASP A 66 -13.48 14.09 11.06
C ASP A 66 -13.29 14.67 9.64
N LEU A 67 -12.57 15.79 9.50
CA LEU A 67 -12.28 16.41 8.21
C LEU A 67 -10.99 15.87 7.58
N GLY A 68 -10.25 15.01 8.28
CA GLY A 68 -8.94 14.51 7.88
C GLY A 68 -7.87 15.59 7.70
N THR A 69 -8.07 16.79 8.26
CA THR A 69 -7.15 17.93 8.04
C THR A 69 -5.91 17.86 8.91
N ARG A 70 -6.00 17.13 10.02
CA ARG A 70 -4.90 16.87 10.93
C ARG A 70 -4.72 15.38 11.13
N SER A 71 -3.47 14.96 11.09
CA SER A 71 -3.07 13.60 11.42
C SER A 71 -1.84 13.59 12.29
N GLU A 72 -1.74 12.57 13.13
CA GLU A 72 -0.60 12.33 13.99
C GLU A 72 0.12 11.04 13.55
N ALA A 73 1.44 11.16 13.32
CA ALA A 73 2.30 10.02 13.06
C ALA A 73 2.64 9.29 14.37
N ARG A 74 2.42 7.98 14.38
CA ARG A 74 2.67 7.09 15.53
C ARG A 74 3.31 5.78 15.07
N GLU A 75 3.82 5.01 16.02
CA GLU A 75 4.23 3.63 15.76
C GLU A 75 3.02 2.78 15.35
N ILE A 76 3.27 1.77 14.50
CA ILE A 76 2.25 0.82 14.09
C ILE A 76 1.77 0.03 15.31
N PRO A 77 0.46 -0.01 15.60
CA PRO A 77 -0.07 -0.75 16.75
C PRO A 77 0.27 -2.24 16.66
N ALA A 78 0.46 -2.87 17.81
CA ALA A 78 0.85 -4.27 17.90
C ALA A 78 -0.11 -5.21 17.15
N GLU A 79 -1.42 -4.90 17.13
CA GLU A 79 -2.43 -5.71 16.44
C GLU A 79 -2.30 -5.67 14.91
N TYR A 80 -1.71 -4.60 14.35
CA TYR A 80 -1.49 -4.45 12.91
C TYR A 80 -0.08 -4.80 12.47
N LYS A 81 0.87 -4.92 13.41
CA LYS A 81 2.30 -5.05 13.10
C LYS A 81 2.60 -6.24 12.20
N ASP A 82 2.14 -7.43 12.55
CA ASP A 82 2.38 -8.65 11.76
C ASP A 82 1.81 -8.51 10.34
N LYS A 83 0.63 -7.91 10.21
CA LYS A 83 -0.02 -7.72 8.91
C LYS A 83 0.68 -6.64 8.07
N ALA A 84 1.12 -5.56 8.70
CA ALA A 84 1.89 -4.51 8.05
C ALA A 84 3.24 -5.06 7.56
N GLU A 85 3.93 -5.87 8.37
CA GLU A 85 5.18 -6.54 7.98
C GLU A 85 4.98 -7.50 6.80
N GLU A 86 3.92 -8.33 6.83
CA GLU A 86 3.55 -9.23 5.72
C GLU A 86 3.31 -8.45 4.42
N LEU A 87 2.48 -7.40 4.48
CA LEU A 87 2.13 -6.60 3.31
C LEU A 87 3.33 -5.79 2.79
N ARG A 88 4.16 -5.28 3.70
CA ARG A 88 5.38 -4.54 3.35
C ARG A 88 6.41 -5.46 2.69
N ALA A 89 6.58 -6.69 3.19
CA ALA A 89 7.45 -7.67 2.55
C ALA A 89 6.96 -7.99 1.12
N SER A 90 5.66 -8.26 0.95
CA SER A 90 5.06 -8.49 -0.37
C SER A 90 5.15 -7.27 -1.30
N LEU A 91 5.06 -6.05 -0.76
CA LEU A 91 5.26 -4.82 -1.52
C LEU A 91 6.70 -4.70 -2.01
N ILE A 92 7.68 -4.93 -1.13
CA ILE A 92 9.11 -4.85 -1.45
C ILE A 92 9.48 -5.87 -2.52
N GLU A 93 9.02 -7.12 -2.36
CA GLU A 93 9.22 -8.19 -3.35
C GLU A 93 8.67 -7.78 -4.73
N ALA A 94 7.41 -7.33 -4.79
CA ALA A 94 6.77 -6.95 -6.04
C ALA A 94 7.40 -5.74 -6.71
N VAL A 95 7.98 -4.81 -5.93
CA VAL A 95 8.69 -3.65 -6.48
C VAL A 95 10.10 -4.04 -6.94
N ALA A 96 10.76 -4.96 -6.23
CA ALA A 96 12.07 -5.49 -6.61
C ALA A 96 12.00 -6.24 -7.95
N GLU A 97 10.90 -6.94 -8.23
CA GLU A 97 10.65 -7.58 -9.55
C GLU A 97 10.64 -6.62 -10.75
N LEU A 98 10.46 -5.32 -10.51
CA LEU A 98 10.39 -4.29 -11.56
C LEU A 98 11.77 -3.69 -11.90
N ASP A 99 12.80 -4.01 -11.13
CA ASP A 99 14.13 -3.41 -11.28
C ASP A 99 15.24 -4.40 -10.89
N GLU A 100 16.14 -4.71 -11.84
CA GLU A 100 17.21 -5.71 -11.66
C GLU A 100 18.14 -5.36 -10.48
N GLU A 101 18.41 -4.06 -10.24
CA GLU A 101 19.27 -3.64 -9.13
C GLU A 101 18.56 -3.88 -7.79
N LEU A 102 17.27 -3.55 -7.70
CA LEU A 102 16.48 -3.81 -6.49
C LEU A 102 16.27 -5.30 -6.23
N MET A 103 16.07 -6.10 -7.27
CA MET A 103 16.01 -7.56 -7.15
C MET A 103 17.30 -8.13 -6.58
N MET A 104 18.47 -7.66 -7.04
CA MET A 104 19.75 -8.10 -6.50
C MET A 104 19.88 -7.76 -5.02
N LYS A 105 19.59 -6.51 -4.63
CA LYS A 105 19.58 -6.07 -3.22
C LYS A 105 18.66 -6.95 -2.37
N TYR A 106 17.43 -7.22 -2.85
CA TYR A 106 16.46 -8.05 -2.15
C TYR A 106 16.97 -9.49 -1.92
N LEU A 107 17.53 -10.13 -2.95
CA LEU A 107 18.06 -11.50 -2.86
C LEU A 107 19.29 -11.61 -1.96
N GLU A 108 20.11 -10.56 -1.91
CA GLU A 108 21.29 -10.47 -1.04
C GLU A 108 20.92 -10.10 0.40
N GLY A 109 19.65 -9.80 0.66
CA GLY A 109 19.15 -9.39 1.98
C GLY A 109 19.57 -7.97 2.35
N GLU A 110 19.95 -7.15 1.37
CA GLU A 110 20.23 -5.74 1.57
C GLU A 110 18.95 -4.93 1.77
N GLU A 111 19.07 -3.86 2.56
CA GLU A 111 17.93 -2.98 2.83
C GLU A 111 17.63 -2.10 1.60
N ILE A 112 16.37 -2.14 1.15
CA ILE A 112 15.82 -1.20 0.17
C ILE A 112 15.32 0.03 0.93
N THR A 113 15.90 1.18 0.63
CA THR A 113 15.58 2.44 1.28
C THR A 113 14.19 2.96 0.86
N VAL A 114 13.62 3.86 1.67
CA VAL A 114 12.32 4.51 1.37
C VAL A 114 12.38 5.26 0.03
N ASP A 115 13.48 5.92 -0.29
CA ASP A 115 13.63 6.67 -1.53
C ASP A 115 13.70 5.75 -2.76
N GLU A 116 14.45 4.65 -2.66
CA GLU A 116 14.49 3.60 -3.69
C GLU A 116 13.10 2.99 -3.91
N LEU A 117 12.40 2.65 -2.82
CA LEU A 117 11.06 2.09 -2.86
C LEU A 117 10.07 3.05 -3.53
N LYS A 118 10.08 4.35 -3.16
CA LYS A 118 9.25 5.38 -3.80
C LYS A 118 9.58 5.55 -5.29
N ALA A 119 10.86 5.56 -5.65
CA ALA A 119 11.32 5.69 -7.03
C ALA A 119 10.84 4.51 -7.90
N ALA A 120 10.95 3.29 -7.38
CA ALA A 120 10.55 2.09 -8.10
C ALA A 120 9.03 1.92 -8.20
N ILE A 121 8.27 2.24 -7.13
CA ILE A 121 6.80 2.33 -7.21
C ILE A 121 6.39 3.31 -8.30
N ARG A 122 7.02 4.50 -8.35
CA ARG A 122 6.75 5.50 -9.38
C ARG A 122 7.06 4.96 -10.79
N LYS A 123 8.23 4.36 -10.99
CA LYS A 123 8.66 3.77 -12.26
C LYS A 123 7.67 2.71 -12.74
N GLY A 124 7.36 1.72 -11.90
CA GLY A 124 6.39 0.66 -12.18
C GLY A 124 5.00 1.18 -12.49
N THR A 125 4.54 2.19 -11.75
CA THR A 125 3.23 2.83 -11.99
C THR A 125 3.20 3.53 -13.35
N CYS A 126 4.25 4.30 -13.68
CA CYS A 126 4.36 5.00 -14.96
C CYS A 126 4.48 4.04 -16.16
N ASN A 127 5.11 2.89 -15.97
CA ASN A 127 5.21 1.83 -16.98
C ASN A 127 3.96 0.97 -17.09
N VAL A 128 3.00 1.13 -16.18
CA VAL A 128 1.75 0.37 -16.14
C VAL A 128 1.97 -1.12 -15.80
N GLU A 129 3.06 -1.38 -15.07
CA GLU A 129 3.50 -2.69 -14.58
C GLU A 129 3.16 -2.91 -13.11
N PHE A 130 2.79 -1.83 -12.40
CA PHE A 130 2.47 -1.84 -10.98
C PHE A 130 1.30 -0.89 -10.69
N TYR A 131 0.43 -1.28 -9.76
CA TYR A 131 -0.75 -0.50 -9.37
C TYR A 131 -0.78 -0.30 -7.86
N PRO A 132 -0.31 0.84 -7.34
CA PRO A 132 -0.37 1.11 -5.90
C PRO A 132 -1.82 1.24 -5.46
N VAL A 133 -2.18 0.54 -4.39
CA VAL A 133 -3.51 0.55 -3.80
C VAL A 133 -3.49 1.29 -2.47
N LEU A 134 -4.37 2.27 -2.35
CA LEU A 134 -4.58 3.16 -1.23
C LEU A 134 -5.99 2.98 -0.67
N CYS A 135 -6.23 3.46 0.54
CA CYS A 135 -7.53 3.40 1.20
C CYS A 135 -7.88 4.74 1.87
N GLY A 136 -9.18 4.97 2.04
CA GLY A 136 -9.67 6.09 2.83
C GLY A 136 -11.19 6.24 2.79
N SER A 137 -11.66 7.34 3.37
CA SER A 137 -13.06 7.77 3.36
C SER A 137 -13.18 9.26 3.12
#